data_AF-A0A930YK89-F1
#
_entry.id   AF-A0A930YK89-F1
#
_cell.length_a   1.000
_cell.length_b   1.000
_cell.length_c   1.000
_cell.angle_alpha   90.00
_cell.angle_beta   90.00
_cell.angle_gamma   90.00
#
_symmetry.space_group_name_H-M   'P 1'
#
loop_
_entity.id
_entity.type
_entity.pdbx_description
1 polymer ?
#
loop_
_entity_poly.entity_id
_entity_poly.type
_entity_poly.pdbx_seq_one_letter_code
_entity_poly.pdbx_strand_id
1 'polypeptide(L)'
;MTHPVSNLIDGLIDKLGETRIARFAWAMAWFALIGGQLHALARHNTEDGKADLDLPLTAAWSDPARKALAPLLEWSTPDQVYLTYGKLWLPVFVAFTLAAFVVRRHRSPYGLEKWAWRITLTGCVWGCLSVFGDYWLQWGKAAQEPLLTITFVFGLPAVLLLMVGSTVLGIALLRRGFRPRLSAWLLTLTLPGLFAITMVTSMGSITLPVAFAFAIAARHLQTVGDHRVEDLDSGTPRVGAHLNP
;
A
#
# COMPACT_ATOMS: atom_id res chain seq x y z
N MET A 1 -21.48 13.17 17.65
CA MET A 1 -20.18 13.15 18.34
C MET A 1 -19.15 12.59 17.40
N THR A 2 -18.26 13.43 16.86
CA THR A 2 -17.12 12.98 16.06
C THR A 2 -16.08 12.35 17.00
N HIS A 3 -15.56 11.18 16.64
CA HIS A 3 -14.55 10.49 17.47
C HIS A 3 -13.22 11.28 17.45
N PRO A 4 -12.53 11.41 18.59
CA PRO A 4 -11.31 12.22 18.72
C PRO A 4 -10.19 11.82 17.74
N VAL A 5 -10.13 10.56 17.32
CA VAL A 5 -9.18 10.07 16.31
C VAL A 5 -9.44 10.66 14.92
N SER A 6 -10.70 10.93 14.55
CA SER A 6 -11.03 11.58 13.27
C SER A 6 -10.43 12.97 13.20
N ASN A 7 -10.59 13.76 14.26
CA ASN A 7 -10.12 15.14 14.32
C ASN A 7 -8.58 15.23 14.19
N LEU A 8 -7.85 14.24 14.71
CA LEU A 8 -6.38 14.20 14.61
C LEU A 8 -5.94 13.94 13.16
N ILE A 9 -6.54 12.95 12.49
CA ILE A 9 -6.19 12.60 11.11
C ILE A 9 -6.59 13.72 10.15
N ASP A 10 -7.77 14.31 10.34
CA ASP A 10 -8.24 15.43 9.53
C ASP A 10 -7.30 16.64 9.67
N GLY A 11 -6.90 16.99 10.90
CA GLY A 11 -5.93 18.06 11.14
C GLY A 11 -4.54 17.77 10.54
N LEU A 12 -4.10 16.51 10.52
CA LEU A 12 -2.86 16.11 9.85
C LEU A 12 -2.96 16.27 8.33
N ILE A 13 -4.07 15.85 7.73
CA ILE A 13 -4.33 16.00 6.29
C ILE A 13 -4.36 17.47 5.90
N ASP A 14 -5.05 18.30 6.68
CA ASP A 14 -5.13 19.74 6.42
C ASP A 14 -3.75 20.41 6.51
N LYS A 15 -2.91 20.01 7.47
CA LYS A 15 -1.54 20.53 7.62
C LYS A 15 -0.61 20.10 6.48
N LEU A 16 -0.70 18.84 6.03
CA LEU A 16 0.14 18.30 4.97
C LEU A 16 -0.33 18.73 3.58
N GLY A 17 -1.63 18.92 3.40
CA GLY A 17 -2.28 19.20 2.13
C GLY A 17 -2.52 17.93 1.30
N GLU A 18 -3.77 17.74 0.87
CA GLU A 18 -4.20 16.59 0.05
C GLU A 18 -3.39 16.47 -1.26
N THR A 19 -3.00 17.62 -1.84
CA THR A 19 -2.15 17.68 -3.04
C THR A 19 -0.80 16.99 -2.83
N ARG A 20 -0.14 17.30 -1.70
CA ARG A 20 1.16 16.72 -1.35
C ARG A 20 1.02 15.25 -1.01
N ILE A 21 -0.04 14.87 -0.29
CA ILE A 21 -0.31 13.47 0.07
C ILE A 21 -0.45 12.60 -1.18
N ALA A 22 -1.26 12.96 -2.19
CA ALA A 22 -1.37 12.06 -3.35
C ALA A 22 -0.13 12.06 -4.25
N ARG A 23 0.64 13.16 -4.33
CA ARG A 23 1.94 13.16 -5.01
C ARG A 23 2.93 12.21 -4.32
N PHE A 24 2.96 12.27 -2.98
CA PHE A 24 3.79 11.38 -2.17
C PHE A 24 3.35 9.91 -2.32
N ALA A 25 2.05 9.61 -2.22
CA ALA A 25 1.52 8.27 -2.42
C ALA A 25 1.82 7.72 -3.82
N TRP A 26 1.72 8.56 -4.86
CA TRP A 26 2.06 8.18 -6.22
C TRP A 26 3.55 7.85 -6.40
N ALA A 27 4.43 8.72 -5.90
CA ALA A 27 5.87 8.47 -5.91
C ALA A 27 6.20 7.18 -5.14
N MET A 28 5.56 6.96 -3.99
CA MET A 28 5.79 5.79 -3.16
C MET A 28 5.23 4.49 -3.73
N ALA A 29 4.14 4.54 -4.50
CA ALA A 29 3.65 3.37 -5.22
C ALA A 29 4.65 2.88 -6.29
N TRP A 30 5.23 3.81 -7.06
CA TRP A 30 6.28 3.48 -8.04
C TRP A 30 7.58 3.03 -7.38
N PHE A 31 7.98 3.70 -6.32
CA PHE A 31 9.13 3.29 -5.53
C PHE A 31 8.93 1.89 -4.95
N ALA A 32 7.74 1.57 -4.41
CA ALA A 32 7.44 0.25 -3.89
C ALA A 32 7.51 -0.82 -4.99
N LEU A 33 7.06 -0.51 -6.21
CA LEU A 33 7.15 -1.43 -7.33
C LEU A 33 8.61 -1.84 -7.60
N ILE A 34 9.52 -0.86 -7.64
CA ILE A 34 10.95 -1.07 -7.94
C ILE A 34 11.71 -1.59 -6.71
N GLY A 35 11.64 -0.84 -5.60
CA GLY A 35 12.29 -1.16 -4.33
C GLY A 35 11.79 -2.46 -3.71
N GLY A 36 10.53 -2.84 -3.97
CA GLY A 36 10.00 -4.14 -3.58
C GLY A 36 10.69 -5.31 -4.27
N GLN A 37 11.12 -5.14 -5.53
CA GLN A 37 11.93 -6.18 -6.20
C GLN A 37 13.35 -6.23 -5.65
N LEU A 38 13.97 -5.08 -5.37
CA LEU A 38 15.29 -5.05 -4.71
C LEU A 38 15.24 -5.70 -3.32
N HIS A 39 14.18 -5.42 -2.56
CA HIS A 39 13.94 -6.06 -1.27
C HIS A 39 13.75 -7.57 -1.38
N ALA A 40 13.00 -8.04 -2.40
CA ALA A 40 12.83 -9.47 -2.69
C ALA A 40 14.17 -10.13 -3.06
N LEU A 41 14.94 -9.52 -3.96
CA LEU A 41 16.27 -10.02 -4.36
C LEU A 41 17.23 -10.10 -3.16
N ALA A 42 17.21 -9.10 -2.28
CA ALA A 42 17.98 -9.13 -1.04
C ALA A 42 17.53 -10.25 -0.10
N ARG A 43 16.21 -10.50 0.01
CA ARG A 43 15.67 -11.64 0.76
C ARG A 43 16.19 -12.97 0.20
N HIS A 44 16.18 -13.17 -1.11
CA HIS A 44 16.64 -14.42 -1.71
C HIS A 44 18.14 -14.72 -1.47
N ASN A 45 18.92 -13.72 -1.00
CA ASN A 45 20.31 -13.90 -0.59
C ASN A 45 20.47 -14.29 0.88
N THR A 46 19.44 -14.13 1.73
CA THR A 46 19.49 -14.58 3.13
C THR A 46 19.37 -16.10 3.23
N GLU A 47 19.76 -16.67 4.36
CA GLU A 47 19.66 -18.13 4.58
C GLU A 47 18.21 -18.61 4.45
N ASP A 48 17.29 -17.94 5.15
CA ASP A 48 15.86 -18.29 5.13
C ASP A 48 15.19 -18.01 3.77
N GLY A 49 15.60 -16.94 3.08
CA GLY A 49 14.97 -16.54 1.83
C GLY A 49 15.40 -17.36 0.62
N LYS A 50 16.43 -18.20 0.74
CA LYS A 50 16.83 -19.13 -0.34
C LYS A 50 15.73 -20.14 -0.67
N ALA A 51 14.92 -20.53 0.30
CA ALA A 51 13.79 -21.43 0.08
C ALA A 51 12.75 -20.84 -0.91
N ASP A 52 12.67 -19.51 -1.05
CA ASP A 52 11.79 -18.87 -2.03
C ASP A 52 12.19 -19.20 -3.48
N LEU A 53 13.45 -19.61 -3.71
CA LEU A 53 13.99 -20.00 -5.01
C LEU A 53 13.66 -21.45 -5.40
N ASP A 54 13.09 -22.24 -4.50
CA ASP A 54 12.57 -23.57 -4.84
C ASP A 54 11.38 -23.48 -5.79
N LEU A 55 10.72 -22.31 -5.87
CA LEU A 55 9.73 -21.99 -6.88
C LEU A 55 10.42 -21.64 -8.21
N PRO A 56 10.19 -22.42 -9.29
CA PRO A 56 10.89 -22.22 -10.57
C PRO A 56 10.68 -20.84 -11.17
N LEU A 57 9.49 -20.26 -10.98
CA LEU A 57 9.17 -18.93 -11.48
C LEU A 57 9.99 -17.85 -10.76
N THR A 58 10.14 -17.96 -9.44
CA THR A 58 10.97 -17.05 -8.63
C THR A 58 12.43 -17.13 -9.07
N ALA A 59 12.98 -18.35 -9.18
CA ALA A 59 14.37 -18.55 -9.60
C ALA A 59 14.64 -17.98 -11.01
N ALA A 60 13.71 -18.20 -11.95
CA ALA A 60 13.88 -17.82 -13.36
C ALA A 60 14.17 -16.32 -13.57
N TRP A 61 13.55 -15.42 -12.79
CA TRP A 61 13.86 -13.99 -12.86
C TRP A 61 14.87 -13.54 -11.79
N SER A 62 14.85 -14.15 -10.60
CA SER A 62 15.69 -13.75 -9.48
C SER A 62 17.17 -14.01 -9.76
N ASP A 63 17.54 -15.20 -10.25
CA ASP A 63 18.94 -15.56 -10.49
C ASP A 63 19.68 -14.62 -11.45
N PRO A 64 19.16 -14.32 -12.66
CA PRO A 64 19.81 -13.35 -13.54
C PRO A 64 19.81 -11.94 -12.94
N ALA A 65 18.73 -11.52 -12.28
CA ALA A 65 18.64 -10.19 -11.68
C ALA A 65 19.62 -10.00 -10.51
N ARG A 66 19.78 -11.00 -9.64
CA ARG A 66 20.75 -10.97 -8.53
C ARG A 66 22.17 -10.85 -9.02
N LYS A 67 22.54 -11.58 -10.08
CA LYS A 67 23.87 -11.47 -10.72
C LYS A 67 24.08 -10.08 -11.32
N ALA A 68 23.09 -9.56 -12.05
CA ALA A 68 23.17 -8.25 -12.70
C ALA A 68 23.21 -7.09 -11.70
N LEU A 69 22.55 -7.24 -10.54
CA LEU A 69 22.43 -6.21 -9.50
C LEU A 69 23.32 -6.49 -8.27
N ALA A 70 24.32 -7.38 -8.39
CA ALA A 70 25.19 -7.77 -7.29
C ALA A 70 25.77 -6.58 -6.50
N PRO A 71 26.24 -5.47 -7.11
CA PRO A 71 26.74 -4.32 -6.35
C PRO A 71 25.70 -3.67 -5.42
N LEU A 72 24.41 -3.80 -5.73
CA LEU A 72 23.31 -3.32 -4.88
C LEU A 72 22.92 -4.34 -3.79
N LEU A 73 23.36 -5.59 -3.91
CA LEU A 73 22.97 -6.69 -3.02
C LEU A 73 24.10 -7.17 -2.11
N GLU A 74 25.36 -6.86 -2.44
CA GLU A 74 26.55 -7.42 -1.77
C GLU A 74 27.40 -6.35 -1.05
N TRP A 75 26.87 -5.14 -0.87
CA TRP A 75 27.57 -4.06 -0.12
C TRP A 75 27.64 -4.31 1.39
N SER A 76 26.91 -5.30 1.92
CA SER A 76 27.03 -5.81 3.29
C SER A 76 26.54 -7.27 3.38
N THR A 77 26.37 -7.78 4.60
CA THR A 77 25.76 -9.10 4.84
C THR A 77 24.33 -9.16 4.30
N PRO A 78 23.86 -10.32 3.79
CA PRO A 78 22.53 -10.45 3.21
C PRO A 78 21.40 -9.93 4.11
N ASP A 79 21.46 -10.23 5.42
CA ASP A 79 20.44 -9.78 6.37
C ASP A 79 20.45 -8.25 6.55
N GLN A 80 21.63 -7.63 6.58
CA GLN A 80 21.72 -6.17 6.69
C GLN A 80 21.17 -5.48 5.44
N VAL A 81 21.46 -6.01 4.25
CA VAL A 81 20.92 -5.48 3.00
C VAL A 81 19.40 -5.64 2.96
N TYR A 82 18.90 -6.83 3.29
CA TYR A 82 17.47 -7.14 3.38
C TYR A 82 16.75 -6.18 4.34
N LEU A 83 17.24 -6.04 5.57
CA LEU A 83 16.66 -5.15 6.57
C LEU A 83 16.71 -3.69 6.15
N THR A 84 17.78 -3.26 5.48
CA THR A 84 17.91 -1.88 4.99
C THR A 84 16.85 -1.57 3.93
N TYR A 85 16.65 -2.47 2.98
CA TYR A 85 15.55 -2.32 2.01
C TYR A 85 14.17 -2.49 2.65
N GLY A 86 14.06 -3.34 3.67
CA GLY A 86 12.86 -3.55 4.46
C GLY A 86 12.35 -2.27 5.13
N LYS A 87 13.26 -1.48 5.73
CA LYS A 87 12.92 -0.19 6.37
C LYS A 87 12.24 0.81 5.43
N LEU A 88 12.48 0.69 4.12
CA LEU A 88 11.89 1.55 3.09
C LEU A 88 10.39 1.28 2.87
N TRP A 89 9.86 0.16 3.36
CA TRP A 89 8.42 -0.14 3.29
C TRP A 89 7.58 0.73 4.22
N LEU A 90 8.12 1.21 5.34
CA LEU A 90 7.35 2.04 6.26
C LEU A 90 6.84 3.34 5.60
N PRO A 91 7.69 4.13 4.90
CA PRO A 91 7.21 5.26 4.11
C PRO A 91 6.12 4.89 3.09
N VAL A 92 6.22 3.74 2.43
CA VAL A 92 5.21 3.26 1.47
C VAL A 92 3.87 3.03 2.15
N PHE A 93 3.88 2.33 3.29
CA PHE A 93 2.68 2.06 4.08
C PHE A 93 2.04 3.35 4.59
N VAL A 94 2.84 4.29 5.10
CA VAL A 94 2.35 5.61 5.52
C VAL A 94 1.72 6.34 4.34
N ALA A 95 2.35 6.32 3.16
CA ALA A 95 1.90 7.06 2.00
C ALA A 95 0.52 6.60 1.50
N PHE A 96 0.33 5.29 1.30
CA PHE A 96 -0.98 4.80 0.85
C PHE A 96 -2.04 4.86 1.95
N THR A 97 -1.64 4.77 3.23
CA THR A 97 -2.56 4.93 4.36
C THR A 97 -3.12 6.34 4.40
N LEU A 98 -2.27 7.36 4.27
CA LEU A 98 -2.71 8.76 4.19
C LEU A 98 -3.60 8.99 2.96
N ALA A 99 -3.22 8.44 1.80
CA ALA A 99 -4.05 8.53 0.61
C ALA A 99 -5.43 7.85 0.79
N ALA A 100 -5.49 6.71 1.49
CA ALA A 100 -6.74 6.04 1.81
C ALA A 100 -7.65 6.91 2.70
N PHE A 101 -7.08 7.61 3.70
CA PHE A 101 -7.83 8.55 4.53
C PHE A 101 -8.36 9.75 3.73
N VAL A 102 -7.53 10.33 2.84
CA VAL A 102 -7.98 11.40 1.93
C VAL A 102 -9.15 10.92 1.09
N VAL A 103 -9.03 9.77 0.43
CA VAL A 103 -10.12 9.21 -0.39
C VAL A 103 -11.36 8.96 0.46
N ARG A 104 -11.20 8.43 1.68
CA ARG A 104 -12.32 8.19 2.60
C ARG A 104 -13.05 9.48 3.01
N ARG A 105 -12.33 10.59 3.21
CA ARG A 105 -12.92 11.90 3.59
C ARG A 105 -13.88 12.42 2.52
N HIS A 106 -13.57 12.17 1.25
CA HIS A 106 -14.40 12.55 0.10
C HIS A 106 -15.53 11.56 -0.22
N ARG A 107 -15.84 10.65 0.71
CA ARG A 107 -16.92 9.66 0.53
C ARG A 107 -17.89 9.65 1.71
N SER A 108 -19.14 9.32 1.39
CA SER A 108 -20.23 9.07 2.35
C SER A 108 -20.61 7.59 2.35
N PRO A 109 -19.76 6.69 2.86
CA PRO A 109 -20.00 5.25 2.77
C PRO A 109 -21.14 4.81 3.68
N TYR A 110 -21.95 3.88 3.17
CA TYR A 110 -23.06 3.25 3.89
C TYR A 110 -23.11 1.74 3.60
N GLY A 111 -23.79 0.95 4.44
CA GLY A 111 -23.89 -0.50 4.27
C GLY A 111 -22.52 -1.20 4.21
N LEU A 112 -22.32 -2.05 3.20
CA LEU A 112 -21.09 -2.82 3.00
C LEU A 112 -19.85 -1.93 2.85
N GLU A 113 -19.95 -0.81 2.11
CA GLU A 113 -18.82 0.10 1.89
C GLU A 113 -18.29 0.65 3.22
N LYS A 114 -19.18 0.94 4.18
CA LYS A 114 -18.82 1.46 5.51
C LYS A 114 -17.97 0.46 6.28
N TRP A 115 -18.35 -0.83 6.27
CA TRP A 115 -17.58 -1.88 6.93
C TRP A 115 -16.26 -2.16 6.22
N ALA A 116 -16.27 -2.20 4.88
CA ALA A 116 -15.07 -2.41 4.09
C ALA A 116 -14.02 -1.32 4.33
N TRP A 117 -14.44 -0.04 4.41
CA TRP A 117 -13.56 1.07 4.79
C TRP A 117 -12.98 0.89 6.19
N ARG A 118 -13.78 0.49 7.18
CA ARG A 118 -13.29 0.28 8.56
C ARG A 118 -12.21 -0.81 8.59
N ILE A 119 -12.48 -1.96 7.98
CA ILE A 119 -11.54 -3.09 7.94
C ILE A 119 -10.26 -2.67 7.20
N THR A 120 -10.39 -2.03 6.04
CA THR A 120 -9.24 -1.59 5.23
C THR A 120 -8.38 -0.58 5.98
N LEU A 121 -8.97 0.47 6.58
CA LEU A 121 -8.21 1.48 7.31
C LEU A 121 -7.55 0.92 8.57
N THR A 122 -8.23 0.01 9.29
CA THR A 122 -7.59 -0.72 10.40
C THR A 122 -6.40 -1.54 9.90
N GLY A 123 -6.53 -2.26 8.79
CA GLY A 123 -5.44 -3.00 8.17
C GLY A 123 -4.27 -2.10 7.73
N CYS A 124 -4.56 -0.92 7.17
CA CYS A 124 -3.55 0.06 6.77
C CYS A 124 -2.74 0.57 7.98
N VAL A 125 -3.44 1.00 9.04
CA VAL A 125 -2.79 1.53 10.26
C VAL A 125 -2.01 0.44 10.98
N TRP A 126 -2.60 -0.74 11.17
CA TRP A 126 -1.91 -1.87 11.78
C TRP A 126 -0.71 -2.31 10.92
N GLY A 127 -0.86 -2.31 9.59
CA GLY A 127 0.24 -2.58 8.66
C GLY A 127 1.43 -1.64 8.88
N CYS A 128 1.18 -0.34 9.08
CA CYS A 128 2.25 0.61 9.43
C CYS A 128 2.98 0.21 10.72
N LEU A 129 2.23 -0.18 11.77
CA LEU A 129 2.80 -0.60 13.06
C LEU A 129 3.59 -1.90 12.94
N SER A 130 3.10 -2.87 12.17
CA SER A 130 3.77 -4.14 11.91
C SER A 130 5.08 -3.92 11.16
N VAL A 131 5.07 -3.16 10.06
CA VAL A 131 6.28 -2.87 9.28
C VAL A 131 7.31 -2.10 10.10
N PHE A 132 6.87 -1.16 10.95
CA PHE A 132 7.76 -0.50 11.90
C PHE A 132 8.37 -1.50 12.90
N GLY A 133 7.54 -2.37 13.48
CA GLY A 133 7.97 -3.43 14.38
C GLY A 133 9.01 -4.35 13.74
N ASP A 134 8.74 -4.87 12.54
CA ASP A 134 9.57 -5.84 11.84
C ASP A 134 10.94 -5.29 11.44
N TYR A 135 10.99 -4.09 10.87
CA TYR A 135 12.24 -3.58 10.29
C TYR A 135 13.01 -2.60 11.16
N TRP A 136 12.33 -1.85 12.04
CA TRP A 136 12.96 -0.82 12.87
C TRP A 136 13.21 -1.29 14.30
N LEU A 137 12.22 -1.92 14.93
CA LEU A 137 12.37 -2.40 16.31
C LEU A 137 13.00 -3.79 16.39
N GLN A 138 12.69 -4.67 15.42
CA GLN A 138 13.15 -6.06 15.39
C GLN A 138 12.88 -6.79 16.72
N TRP A 139 11.72 -6.50 17.32
CA TRP A 139 11.37 -6.95 18.67
C TRP A 139 11.19 -8.47 18.69
N GLY A 140 11.93 -9.13 19.58
CA GLY A 140 11.78 -10.57 19.79
C GLY A 140 12.57 -11.41 18.80
N LYS A 141 13.69 -10.90 18.26
CA LYS A 141 14.73 -11.73 17.64
C LYS A 141 15.28 -12.73 18.66
N ALA A 142 14.65 -13.91 18.73
CA ALA A 142 15.27 -15.08 19.31
C ALA A 142 16.35 -15.58 18.33
N ALA A 143 17.55 -15.90 18.83
CA ALA A 143 18.72 -16.24 18.02
C ALA A 143 18.58 -17.50 17.14
N GLN A 144 17.44 -18.19 17.20
CA GLN A 144 17.24 -19.52 16.61
C GLN A 144 16.13 -19.58 15.55
N GLU A 145 15.24 -18.59 15.44
CA GLU A 145 14.12 -18.59 14.48
C GLU A 145 13.81 -17.14 13.99
N PRO A 146 14.58 -16.61 13.02
CA PRO A 146 14.54 -15.19 12.66
C PRO A 146 13.21 -14.73 12.04
N LEU A 147 12.43 -15.64 11.44
CA LEU A 147 11.18 -15.31 10.74
C LEU A 147 9.92 -15.38 11.61
N LEU A 148 9.92 -16.11 12.73
CA LEU A 148 8.81 -16.15 13.69
C LEU A 148 9.00 -15.14 14.83
N THR A 149 9.44 -13.93 14.47
CA THR A 149 9.45 -12.83 15.44
C THR A 149 8.01 -12.52 15.86
N ILE A 150 7.85 -12.09 17.11
CA ILE A 150 6.55 -11.66 17.65
C ILE A 150 5.93 -10.60 16.73
N THR A 151 6.75 -9.73 16.14
CA THR A 151 6.31 -8.68 15.22
C THR A 151 5.78 -9.24 13.89
N PHE A 152 6.39 -10.29 13.34
CA PHE A 152 5.91 -10.94 12.12
C PHE A 152 4.55 -11.59 12.35
N VAL A 153 4.41 -12.37 13.42
CA VAL A 153 3.14 -13.00 13.80
C VAL A 153 2.07 -11.94 14.07
N PHE A 154 2.44 -10.83 14.71
CA PHE A 154 1.57 -9.68 14.91
C PHE A 154 1.16 -8.97 13.60
N GLY A 155 1.99 -9.08 12.56
CA GLY A 155 1.73 -8.55 11.22
C GLY A 155 0.74 -9.37 10.40
N LEU A 156 0.65 -10.69 10.62
CA LEU A 156 -0.23 -11.57 9.82
C LEU A 156 -1.71 -11.13 9.86
N PRO A 157 -2.32 -10.81 11.03
CA PRO A 157 -3.67 -10.26 11.07
C PRO A 157 -3.80 -8.93 10.32
N ALA A 158 -2.79 -8.06 10.37
CA ALA A 158 -2.80 -6.78 9.67
C ALA A 158 -2.87 -6.98 8.15
N VAL A 159 -2.05 -7.91 7.62
CA VAL A 159 -2.06 -8.29 6.20
C VAL A 159 -3.43 -8.88 5.83
N LEU A 160 -3.97 -9.81 6.61
CA LEU A 160 -5.28 -10.40 6.33
C LEU A 160 -6.40 -9.35 6.28
N LEU A 161 -6.43 -8.44 7.25
CA LEU A 161 -7.39 -7.33 7.27
C LEU A 161 -7.21 -6.43 6.05
N LEU A 162 -5.97 -6.13 5.66
CA LEU A 162 -5.68 -5.32 4.49
C LEU A 162 -6.13 -6.01 3.20
N MET A 163 -5.85 -7.29 3.03
CA MET A 163 -6.20 -8.06 1.82
C MET A 163 -7.72 -8.23 1.69
N VAL A 164 -8.38 -8.72 2.73
CA VAL A 164 -9.83 -8.94 2.74
C VAL A 164 -10.58 -7.61 2.69
N GLY A 165 -10.19 -6.65 3.52
CA GLY A 165 -10.77 -5.31 3.56
C GLY A 165 -10.70 -4.61 2.20
N SER A 166 -9.52 -4.56 1.60
CA SER A 166 -9.31 -3.91 0.30
C SER A 166 -10.12 -4.60 -0.80
N THR A 167 -10.14 -5.93 -0.82
CA THR A 167 -10.91 -6.70 -1.81
C THR A 167 -12.41 -6.38 -1.73
N VAL A 168 -12.98 -6.45 -0.53
CA VAL A 168 -14.40 -6.14 -0.31
C VAL A 168 -14.68 -4.66 -0.62
N LEU A 169 -13.75 -3.75 -0.29
CA LEU A 169 -13.86 -2.34 -0.60
C LEU A 169 -13.88 -2.10 -2.10
N GLY A 170 -12.95 -2.70 -2.86
CA GLY A 170 -12.92 -2.61 -4.32
C GLY A 170 -14.22 -3.08 -4.95
N ILE A 171 -14.77 -4.21 -4.49
CA ILE A 171 -16.06 -4.73 -4.97
C ILE A 171 -17.19 -3.73 -4.66
N ALA A 172 -17.24 -3.19 -3.45
CA ALA A 172 -18.24 -2.20 -3.07
C ALA A 172 -18.14 -0.92 -3.93
N LEU A 173 -16.92 -0.45 -4.20
CA LEU A 173 -16.65 0.72 -5.04
C LEU A 173 -17.06 0.48 -6.50
N LEU A 174 -16.76 -0.70 -7.06
CA LEU A 174 -17.18 -1.09 -8.42
C LEU A 174 -18.71 -1.14 -8.55
N ARG A 175 -19.40 -1.74 -7.57
CA ARG A 175 -20.87 -1.82 -7.53
C ARG A 175 -21.54 -0.44 -7.44
N ARG A 176 -20.83 0.56 -6.94
CA ARG A 176 -21.30 1.95 -6.79
C ARG A 176 -20.78 2.89 -7.88
N GLY A 177 -20.22 2.35 -8.97
CA GLY A 177 -19.77 3.16 -10.09
C GLY A 177 -18.60 4.10 -9.77
N PHE A 178 -17.80 3.80 -8.73
CA PHE A 178 -16.67 4.64 -8.33
C PHE A 178 -15.73 4.95 -9.50
N ARG A 179 -15.32 6.22 -9.59
CA ARG A 179 -14.29 6.69 -10.54
C ARG A 179 -13.09 7.22 -9.76
N PRO A 180 -11.86 6.83 -10.13
CA PRO A 180 -11.51 6.02 -11.31
C PRO A 180 -11.72 4.50 -11.08
N ARG A 181 -12.26 3.80 -12.10
CA ARG A 181 -12.57 2.35 -12.00
C ARG A 181 -11.32 1.49 -11.79
N LEU A 182 -10.16 1.94 -12.29
CA LEU A 182 -8.88 1.26 -12.13
C LEU A 182 -8.52 1.06 -10.65
N SER A 183 -8.71 2.07 -9.81
CA SER A 183 -8.48 1.94 -8.36
C SER A 183 -9.35 0.87 -7.72
N ALA A 184 -10.64 0.83 -8.09
CA ALA A 184 -11.56 -0.15 -7.54
C ALA A 184 -11.20 -1.57 -7.99
N TRP A 185 -10.77 -1.75 -9.25
CA TRP A 185 -10.28 -3.03 -9.74
C TRP A 185 -9.00 -3.51 -9.05
N LEU A 186 -8.02 -2.62 -8.85
CA LEU A 186 -6.78 -2.96 -8.13
C LEU A 186 -7.07 -3.42 -6.70
N LEU A 187 -8.01 -2.76 -6.01
CA LEU A 187 -8.47 -3.18 -4.68
C LEU A 187 -9.17 -4.55 -4.74
N THR A 188 -10.09 -4.76 -5.69
CA THR A 188 -10.78 -6.05 -5.88
C THR A 188 -9.80 -7.20 -6.14
N LEU A 189 -8.72 -6.94 -6.87
CA LEU A 189 -7.70 -7.93 -7.21
C LEU A 189 -6.64 -8.10 -6.11
N THR A 190 -6.78 -7.44 -4.96
CA THR A 190 -5.76 -7.52 -3.90
C THR A 190 -5.63 -8.95 -3.32
N LEU A 191 -6.73 -9.59 -2.93
CA LEU A 191 -6.68 -10.97 -2.41
C LEU A 191 -6.34 -12.02 -3.48
N PRO A 192 -6.89 -11.99 -4.71
CA PRO A 192 -6.39 -12.85 -5.79
C PRO A 192 -4.90 -12.59 -6.11
N GLY A 193 -4.51 -11.32 -6.11
CA GLY A 193 -3.16 -10.84 -6.36
C GLY A 193 -2.17 -11.31 -5.31
N LEU A 194 -2.59 -11.56 -4.06
CA LEU A 194 -1.77 -12.18 -3.02
C LEU A 194 -1.06 -13.42 -3.55
N PHE A 195 -1.81 -14.38 -4.08
CA PHE A 195 -1.27 -15.64 -4.59
C PHE A 195 -0.39 -15.44 -5.82
N ALA A 196 -0.88 -14.65 -6.79
CA ALA A 196 -0.16 -14.41 -8.03
C ALA A 196 1.17 -13.69 -7.80
N ILE A 197 1.20 -12.70 -6.90
CA ILE A 197 2.39 -11.91 -6.58
C ILE A 197 3.38 -12.77 -5.78
N THR A 198 2.93 -13.54 -4.79
CA THR A 198 3.85 -14.40 -4.00
C THR A 198 4.42 -15.57 -4.79
N MET A 199 3.77 -15.99 -5.88
CA MET A 199 4.33 -17.00 -6.80
C MET A 199 5.47 -16.46 -7.67
N VAL A 200 5.60 -15.14 -7.78
CA VAL A 200 6.60 -14.50 -8.63
C VAL A 200 7.68 -13.86 -7.76
N THR A 201 7.32 -13.01 -6.81
CA THR A 201 8.27 -12.17 -6.08
C THR A 201 8.23 -12.46 -4.59
N SER A 202 8.03 -11.46 -3.74
CA SER A 202 7.97 -11.60 -2.30
C SER A 202 6.63 -11.17 -1.71
N MET A 203 6.40 -11.59 -0.46
CA MET A 203 5.25 -11.19 0.33
C MET A 203 5.16 -9.66 0.52
N GLY A 204 6.26 -8.90 0.49
CA GLY A 204 6.20 -7.44 0.59
C GLY A 204 5.40 -6.79 -0.56
N SER A 205 5.53 -7.35 -1.76
CA SER A 205 4.91 -6.83 -2.98
C SER A 205 3.39 -6.99 -3.03
N ILE A 206 2.77 -7.76 -2.12
CA ILE A 206 1.33 -8.02 -2.09
C ILE A 206 0.51 -6.74 -1.85
N THR A 207 1.14 -5.70 -1.30
CA THR A 207 0.51 -4.41 -1.01
C THR A 207 0.54 -3.44 -2.20
N LEU A 208 1.24 -3.77 -3.28
CA LEU A 208 1.32 -2.92 -4.48
C LEU A 208 -0.04 -2.55 -5.07
N PRO A 209 -1.01 -3.49 -5.23
CA PRO A 209 -2.33 -3.13 -5.73
C PRO A 209 -3.02 -2.07 -4.87
N VAL A 210 -2.89 -2.19 -3.54
CA VAL A 210 -3.46 -1.23 -2.58
C VAL A 210 -2.77 0.12 -2.68
N ALA A 211 -1.43 0.14 -2.74
CA ALA A 211 -0.65 1.36 -2.88
C ALA A 211 -1.01 2.13 -4.14
N PHE A 212 -1.04 1.45 -5.30
CA PHE A 212 -1.45 2.07 -6.56
C PHE A 212 -2.92 2.50 -6.55
N ALA A 213 -3.82 1.68 -6.00
CA ALA A 213 -5.24 2.01 -5.97
C ALA A 213 -5.52 3.33 -5.26
N PHE A 214 -4.96 3.52 -4.06
CA PHE A 214 -5.18 4.73 -3.29
C PHE A 214 -4.40 5.92 -3.85
N ALA A 215 -3.19 5.72 -4.39
CA ALA A 215 -2.46 6.78 -5.06
C ALA A 215 -3.22 7.32 -6.29
N ILE A 216 -3.78 6.43 -7.13
CA ILE A 216 -4.57 6.80 -8.31
C ILE A 216 -5.86 7.52 -7.89
N ALA A 217 -6.56 6.98 -6.89
CA ALA A 217 -7.81 7.57 -6.40
C ALA A 217 -7.59 8.97 -5.81
N ALA A 218 -6.56 9.15 -4.99
CA ALA A 218 -6.24 10.44 -4.40
C ALA A 218 -5.78 11.47 -5.45
N ARG A 219 -5.03 11.05 -6.49
CA ARG A 219 -4.67 11.93 -7.61
C ARG A 219 -5.89 12.35 -8.43
N HIS A 220 -6.86 11.46 -8.64
CA HIS A 220 -8.09 11.81 -9.35
C HIS A 220 -8.88 12.91 -8.63
N LEU A 221 -8.95 12.85 -7.30
CA LEU A 221 -9.62 13.89 -6.50
C LEU A 221 -8.97 15.26 -6.67
N GLN A 222 -7.63 15.34 -6.80
CA GLN A 222 -6.92 16.59 -7.11
C GLN A 222 -7.37 17.16 -8.45
N THR A 223 -7.33 16.33 -9.51
CA THR A 223 -7.69 16.79 -10.86
C THR A 223 -9.14 17.28 -10.96
N VAL A 224 -10.07 16.63 -10.26
CA VAL A 224 -11.48 17.06 -10.23
C VAL A 224 -11.66 18.33 -9.39
N GLY A 225 -10.89 18.49 -8.31
CA GLY A 225 -10.89 19.69 -7.49
C GLY A 225 -10.37 20.92 -8.25
N ASP A 226 -9.25 20.79 -8.95
CA ASP A 226 -8.62 21.89 -9.69
C ASP A 226 -9.56 22.44 -10.78
N HIS A 227 -10.21 21.56 -11.56
CA HIS A 227 -11.17 21.99 -12.58
C HIS A 227 -12.39 22.72 -12.00
N ARG A 228 -12.84 22.36 -10.80
CA ARG A 228 -13.97 23.05 -10.15
C ARG A 228 -13.59 24.48 -9.72
N VAL A 229 -12.35 24.71 -9.32
CA VAL A 229 -11.87 26.04 -8.93
C VAL A 229 -11.72 26.93 -10.16
N GLU A 230 -11.14 26.41 -11.25
CA GLU A 230 -11.03 27.13 -12.53
C GLU A 230 -12.40 27.55 -13.09
N ASP A 231 -13.41 26.66 -13.01
CA ASP A 231 -14.77 26.98 -13.46
C ASP A 231 -15.41 28.12 -12.65
N LEU A 232 -15.16 28.20 -11.34
CA LEU A 232 -15.68 29.27 -10.48
C LEU A 232 -15.01 30.62 -10.75
N ASP A 233 -13.69 30.62 -10.99
CA ASP A 233 -12.93 31.85 -11.28
C ASP A 233 -13.19 32.37 -12.71
N SER A 234 -13.55 31.50 -13.66
CA SER A 234 -13.84 31.89 -15.04
C SER A 234 -15.14 32.67 -15.24
N GLY A 235 -16.03 32.71 -14.23
CA GLY A 235 -17.32 33.42 -14.30
C GLY A 235 -18.30 32.90 -15.35
N THR A 236 -17.95 31.85 -16.10
CA THR A 236 -18.80 31.24 -17.12
C THR A 236 -19.50 29.99 -16.55
N PRO A 237 -20.81 30.06 -16.23
CA PRO A 237 -21.54 28.87 -15.81
C PRO A 237 -21.67 27.92 -17.01
N ARG A 238 -20.90 26.83 -17.02
CA ARG A 238 -21.15 25.72 -17.95
C ARG A 238 -22.44 25.01 -17.52
N VAL A 239 -23.51 25.30 -18.26
CA VAL A 239 -24.79 24.62 -18.16
C VAL A 239 -24.58 23.12 -18.44
N GLY A 240 -24.81 22.29 -17.41
CA GLY A 240 -25.22 20.90 -17.56
C GLY A 240 -24.11 19.85 -17.62
N ALA A 241 -23.72 19.34 -16.46
CA ALA A 241 -23.33 17.93 -16.33
C ALA A 241 -23.94 17.38 -15.04
N HIS A 242 -25.11 16.76 -15.17
CA HIS A 242 -25.73 15.94 -14.12
C HIS A 242 -24.73 14.87 -13.68
N LEU A 243 -24.16 15.03 -12.48
CA LEU A 243 -23.51 13.94 -11.76
C LEU A 243 -24.62 13.09 -11.14
N ASN A 244 -24.90 11.94 -11.77
CA ASN A 244 -25.68 10.89 -11.14
C ASN A 244 -24.92 10.34 -9.91
N PRO A 245 -25.65 10.00 -8.82
CA PRO A 245 -25.07 9.55 -7.55
C PRO A 245 -24.32 8.22 -7.63
#